data_AF-D7UCE7-F1
#
_entry.id   AF-D7UCE7-F1
#
_cell.length_a   1.000
_cell.length_b   1.000
_cell.length_c   1.000
_cell.angle_alpha   90.00
_cell.angle_beta   90.00
_cell.angle_gamma   90.00
#
_symmetry.space_group_name_H-M   'P 1'
#
loop_
_entity.id
_entity.type
_entity.pdbx_description
1 polymer ?
#
loop_
_entity_poly.entity_id
_entity_poly.type
_entity_poly.pdbx_seq_one_letter_code
_entity_poly.pdbx_strand_id
1 'polypeptide(L)'
;MRRTFTSLARSLPPARGFCTSTSEKIVASVLFERLPVVIPKIDPVVYAFQEFSFRWRQQYRRKYPDEIFKRSEERGKGDYQIDYVPAPRVTEADENNDRRSLQRALDRRLYLLLFGTTYGAPDGKPVWHFPEKVYGSEETLRKCAESALESVIGDLSHTYFVGNAPFAHMVIQPTENVPDLPSFKRFFFKSQVIATNKYDVGKCKDHVWVTKDELVEYFPEQAEFLNKMIIG
;
A
#
# COMPACT_ATOMS: atom_id res chain seq x y z
N MET A 1 -62.53 -8.35 -23.84
CA MET A 1 -61.06 -8.15 -23.77
C MET A 1 -60.60 -8.23 -22.32
N ARG A 2 -60.03 -9.35 -21.89
CA ARG A 2 -59.34 -9.49 -20.59
C ARG A 2 -57.97 -10.08 -20.89
N ARG A 3 -56.92 -9.28 -20.72
CA ARG A 3 -55.51 -9.68 -20.90
C ARG A 3 -55.06 -10.38 -19.63
N THR A 4 -54.67 -11.64 -19.73
CA THR A 4 -53.94 -12.37 -18.70
C THR A 4 -52.47 -11.96 -18.77
N PHE A 5 -51.95 -11.38 -17.68
CA PHE A 5 -50.52 -11.18 -17.50
C PHE A 5 -49.97 -12.38 -16.71
N THR A 6 -49.26 -13.28 -17.38
CA THR A 6 -48.44 -14.33 -16.76
C THR A 6 -47.13 -13.71 -16.30
N SER A 7 -46.90 -13.62 -14.99
CA SER A 7 -45.60 -13.22 -14.45
C SER A 7 -44.60 -14.37 -14.61
N LEU A 8 -43.57 -14.17 -15.42
CA LEU A 8 -42.41 -15.06 -15.46
C LEU A 8 -41.59 -14.83 -14.19
N ALA A 9 -41.79 -15.67 -13.18
CA ALA A 9 -40.87 -15.77 -12.05
C ALA A 9 -39.54 -16.33 -12.56
N ARG A 10 -38.54 -15.46 -12.70
CA ARG A 10 -37.17 -15.82 -13.07
C ARG A 10 -36.53 -16.45 -11.84
N SER A 11 -36.40 -17.78 -11.81
CA SER A 11 -35.60 -18.45 -10.79
C SER A 11 -34.14 -17.98 -10.91
N LEU A 12 -33.61 -17.45 -9.81
CA LEU A 12 -32.17 -17.23 -9.67
C LEU A 12 -31.48 -18.59 -9.79
N PRO A 13 -30.39 -18.73 -10.57
CA PRO A 13 -29.66 -19.98 -10.62
C PRO A 13 -29.13 -20.31 -9.21
N PRO A 14 -29.12 -21.59 -8.82
CA PRO A 14 -28.59 -22.00 -7.53
C PRO A 14 -27.12 -21.58 -7.45
N ALA A 15 -26.71 -21.09 -6.27
CA ALA A 15 -25.34 -20.74 -5.99
C ALA A 15 -24.40 -21.88 -6.45
N ARG A 16 -23.40 -21.54 -7.29
CA ARG A 16 -22.35 -22.48 -7.66
C ARG A 16 -21.67 -22.98 -6.39
N GLY A 17 -21.91 -24.24 -6.04
CA GLY A 17 -21.18 -24.93 -5.00
C GLY A 17 -19.70 -25.00 -5.40
N PHE A 18 -18.83 -24.39 -4.59
CA PHE A 18 -17.39 -24.59 -4.70
C PHE A 18 -17.02 -25.91 -4.03
N CYS A 19 -16.12 -26.64 -4.68
CA CYS A 19 -15.61 -27.95 -4.27
C CYS A 19 -14.99 -27.90 -2.86
N THR A 20 -15.61 -28.58 -1.89
CA THR A 20 -15.14 -28.69 -0.49
C THR A 20 -14.28 -29.95 -0.29
N SER A 21 -13.16 -30.08 -1.02
CA SER A 21 -12.27 -31.25 -0.86
C SER A 21 -10.78 -30.96 -1.03
N THR A 22 -10.32 -29.77 -0.62
CA THR A 22 -8.88 -29.56 -0.42
C THR A 22 -8.63 -29.26 1.05
N SER A 23 -7.74 -30.03 1.69
CA SER A 23 -7.23 -29.82 3.04
C SER A 23 -6.41 -28.53 3.18
N GLU A 24 -6.33 -27.74 2.11
CA GLU A 24 -5.54 -26.52 2.01
C GLU A 24 -6.36 -25.33 2.50
N LYS A 25 -5.93 -24.71 3.59
CA LYS A 25 -6.57 -23.46 4.04
C LYS A 25 -6.15 -22.31 3.12
N ILE A 26 -7.10 -21.42 2.86
CA ILE A 26 -6.85 -20.19 2.11
C ILE A 26 -6.68 -19.05 3.10
N VAL A 27 -5.66 -18.23 2.92
CA VAL A 27 -5.38 -17.06 3.76
C VAL A 27 -5.35 -15.83 2.87
N ALA A 28 -6.15 -14.82 3.23
CA ALA A 28 -6.09 -13.51 2.60
C ALA A 28 -5.13 -12.63 3.41
N SER A 29 -4.11 -12.10 2.74
CA SER A 29 -3.12 -11.17 3.32
C SER A 29 -3.19 -9.83 2.60
N VAL A 30 -2.95 -8.75 3.33
CA VAL A 30 -3.01 -7.38 2.82
C VAL A 30 -1.63 -6.74 2.87
N LEU A 31 -1.13 -6.36 1.71
CA LEU A 31 -0.02 -5.43 1.59
C LEU A 31 -0.58 -4.01 1.69
N PHE A 32 -0.49 -3.42 2.88
CA PHE A 32 -0.90 -2.04 3.10
C PHE A 32 0.29 -1.10 2.88
N GLU A 33 0.21 -0.26 1.85
CA GLU A 33 1.28 0.64 1.42
C GLU A 33 0.91 2.11 1.55
N ARG A 34 1.90 2.93 1.89
CA ARG A 34 1.84 4.38 1.77
C ARG A 34 2.70 4.85 0.62
N LEU A 35 2.09 5.50 -0.38
CA LEU A 35 2.76 5.97 -1.60
C LEU A 35 3.68 7.19 -1.34
N PRO A 36 4.75 7.38 -2.13
CA PRO A 36 5.61 8.58 -2.09
C PRO A 36 4.80 9.87 -2.04
N VAL A 37 4.99 10.66 -0.99
CA VAL A 37 4.38 11.99 -0.84
C VAL A 37 5.25 13.04 -1.52
N VAL A 38 6.56 12.83 -1.56
CA VAL A 38 7.51 13.73 -2.21
C VAL A 38 8.23 12.98 -3.34
N ILE A 39 8.50 13.65 -4.46
CA ILE A 39 9.25 13.08 -5.58
C ILE A 39 10.67 12.72 -5.12
N PRO A 40 11.18 11.50 -5.38
CA PRO A 40 12.53 11.10 -4.96
C PRO A 40 13.62 11.99 -5.55
N LYS A 41 14.78 12.02 -4.88
CA LYS A 41 15.91 12.82 -5.34
C LYS A 41 16.37 12.33 -6.71
N ILE A 42 16.50 13.26 -7.64
CA ILE A 42 16.99 13.00 -9.00
C ILE A 42 18.50 12.76 -8.92
N ASP A 43 19.01 11.84 -9.74
CA ASP A 43 20.46 11.62 -9.87
C ASP A 43 21.18 12.91 -10.31
N PRO A 44 22.35 13.26 -9.72
CA PRO A 44 23.10 14.46 -10.08
C PRO A 44 23.38 14.62 -11.58
N VAL A 45 23.60 13.53 -12.31
CA VAL A 45 23.85 13.55 -13.76
C VAL A 45 22.58 13.94 -14.53
N VAL A 46 21.44 13.40 -14.13
CA VAL A 46 20.14 13.73 -14.73
C VAL A 46 19.80 15.20 -14.45
N TYR A 47 20.07 15.67 -13.23
CA TYR A 47 19.91 17.08 -12.86
C TYR A 47 20.80 18.00 -13.72
N ALA A 48 22.10 17.68 -13.83
CA ALA A 48 23.04 18.46 -14.63
C ALA A 48 22.62 18.53 -16.10
N PHE A 49 22.14 17.42 -16.67
CA PHE A 49 21.61 17.39 -18.02
C PHE A 49 20.34 18.24 -18.17
N GLN A 50 19.43 18.21 -17.19
CA GLN A 50 18.23 19.05 -17.21
C GLN A 50 18.57 20.53 -17.18
N GLU A 51 19.51 20.96 -16.33
CA GLU A 51 20.00 22.34 -16.30
C GLU A 51 20.67 22.74 -17.61
N PHE A 52 21.54 21.89 -18.15
CA PHE A 52 22.17 22.11 -19.45
C PHE A 52 21.13 22.27 -20.56
N SER A 53 20.18 21.33 -20.66
CA SER A 53 19.10 21.35 -21.66
C SER A 53 18.18 22.55 -21.50
N PHE A 54 17.92 22.98 -20.26
CA PHE A 54 17.20 24.22 -19.99
C PHE A 54 17.97 25.43 -20.55
N ARG A 55 19.25 25.60 -20.18
CA ARG A 55 20.10 26.71 -20.65
C ARG A 55 20.25 26.72 -22.17
N TRP A 56 20.51 25.57 -22.77
CA TRP A 56 20.62 25.41 -24.22
C TRP A 56 19.33 25.85 -24.92
N ARG A 57 18.16 25.40 -24.44
CA ARG A 57 16.87 25.83 -25.00
C ARG A 57 16.65 27.33 -24.89
N GLN A 58 17.09 27.98 -23.81
CA GLN A 58 16.93 29.43 -23.67
C GLN A 58 17.71 30.23 -24.72
N GLN A 59 18.79 29.68 -25.30
CA GLN A 59 19.55 30.35 -26.36
C GLN A 59 18.76 30.44 -27.68
N TYR A 60 18.02 29.38 -28.01
CA TYR A 60 17.29 29.26 -29.28
C TYR A 60 15.80 29.57 -29.16
N ARG A 61 15.29 29.73 -27.93
CA ARG A 61 13.89 30.08 -27.68
C ARG A 61 13.61 31.50 -28.17
N ARG A 62 12.39 31.69 -28.67
CA ARG A 62 11.85 33.01 -28.97
C ARG A 62 11.88 33.86 -27.69
N LYS A 63 12.58 34.99 -27.74
CA LYS A 63 12.52 36.01 -26.69
C LYS A 63 11.16 36.70 -26.77
N TYR A 64 10.40 36.66 -25.69
CA TYR A 64 9.15 37.40 -25.59
C TYR A 64 9.44 38.86 -25.21
N PRO A 65 8.66 39.84 -25.71
CA PRO A 65 8.79 41.24 -25.31
C PRO A 65 8.62 41.43 -23.79
N ASP A 66 9.44 42.30 -23.20
CA ASP A 66 9.44 42.59 -21.77
C ASP A 66 8.10 43.14 -21.26
N GLU A 67 7.34 43.82 -22.13
CA GLU A 67 6.00 44.36 -21.85
C GLU A 67 5.02 43.28 -21.36
N ILE A 68 5.17 42.03 -21.84
CA ILE A 68 4.34 40.90 -21.40
C ILE A 68 4.62 40.55 -19.94
N PHE A 69 5.88 40.66 -19.50
CA PHE A 69 6.29 40.32 -18.14
C PHE A 69 6.04 41.47 -17.15
N LYS A 70 6.30 42.71 -17.55
CA LYS A 70 6.14 43.91 -16.70
C LYS A 70 4.72 44.14 -16.19
N ARG A 71 3.71 43.72 -16.97
CA ARG A 71 2.28 43.80 -16.57
C ARG A 71 1.95 42.99 -15.30
N SER A 72 2.79 42.03 -14.93
CA SER A 72 2.64 41.26 -13.68
C SER A 72 3.22 41.97 -12.46
N GLU A 73 4.22 42.84 -12.64
CA GLU A 73 4.86 43.61 -11.55
C GLU A 73 3.98 44.77 -11.06
N GLU A 74 3.07 45.26 -11.91
CA GLU A 74 2.07 46.28 -11.57
C GLU A 74 1.00 45.77 -10.58
N ARG A 75 0.83 44.43 -10.48
CA ARG A 75 -0.01 43.83 -9.44
C ARG A 75 0.78 43.83 -8.15
N GLY A 76 0.58 44.87 -7.33
CA GLY A 76 1.27 45.06 -6.05
C GLY A 76 1.40 43.76 -5.26
N LYS A 77 2.59 43.56 -4.67
CA LYS A 77 2.85 42.43 -3.77
C LYS A 77 1.89 42.58 -2.59
N GLY A 78 1.02 41.60 -2.37
CA GLY A 78 0.03 41.67 -1.29
C GLY A 78 0.67 41.84 0.09
N ASP A 79 -0.15 42.12 1.11
CA ASP A 79 0.30 42.47 2.47
C ASP A 79 1.13 41.39 3.18
N TYR A 80 1.16 40.16 2.64
CA TYR A 80 1.99 39.06 3.12
C TYR A 80 3.41 39.17 2.57
N GLN A 81 4.32 39.71 3.40
CA GLN A 81 5.75 39.89 3.11
C GLN A 81 6.60 38.68 3.55
N ILE A 82 6.01 37.49 3.61
CA ILE A 82 6.75 36.26 3.95
C ILE A 82 7.01 35.51 2.66
N ASP A 83 8.29 35.37 2.30
CA ASP A 83 8.69 34.50 1.20
C ASP A 83 8.30 33.05 1.53
N TYR A 84 7.61 32.41 0.60
CA TYR A 84 7.20 31.01 0.78
C TYR A 84 8.43 30.11 0.81
N VAL A 85 8.71 29.54 1.99
CA VAL A 85 9.73 28.51 2.17
C VAL A 85 9.02 27.16 2.38
N PRO A 86 9.20 26.19 1.46
CA PRO A 86 8.61 24.88 1.64
C PRO A 86 9.22 24.16 2.84
N ALA A 87 8.44 23.30 3.49
CA ALA A 87 8.90 22.47 4.60
C ALA A 87 10.08 21.57 4.15
N PRO A 88 11.02 21.25 5.06
CA PRO A 88 12.12 20.35 4.75
C PRO A 88 11.60 18.95 4.38
N ARG A 89 12.35 18.27 3.53
CA ARG A 89 12.01 16.91 3.08
C ARG A 89 12.31 15.83 4.12
N VAL A 90 13.27 16.12 5.00
CA VAL A 90 13.65 15.26 6.12
C VAL A 90 12.83 15.72 7.31
N THR A 91 12.11 14.80 7.93
CA THR A 91 11.27 15.08 9.09
C THR A 91 11.98 14.68 10.39
N GLU A 92 11.45 15.10 11.53
CA GLU A 92 11.94 14.66 12.85
C GLU A 92 11.90 13.13 13.00
N ALA A 93 10.92 12.47 12.37
CA ALA A 93 10.80 11.01 12.35
C ALA A 93 11.91 10.33 11.52
N ASP A 94 12.47 11.02 10.52
CA ASP A 94 13.65 10.54 9.78
C ASP A 94 14.91 10.66 10.63
N GLU A 95 15.06 11.75 11.37
CA GLU A 95 16.22 11.99 12.25
C GLU A 95 16.26 11.01 13.42
N ASN A 96 15.11 10.72 14.02
CA ASN A 96 14.98 9.75 15.12
C ASN A 96 14.82 8.30 14.65
N ASN A 97 14.68 8.07 13.34
CA ASN A 97 14.39 6.78 12.74
C ASN A 97 13.12 6.10 13.33
N ASP A 98 12.07 6.89 13.51
CA ASP A 98 10.81 6.46 14.12
C ASP A 98 10.00 5.59 13.16
N ARG A 99 10.19 4.27 13.22
CA ARG A 99 9.53 3.32 12.32
C ARG A 99 8.03 3.11 12.59
N ARG A 100 7.46 3.73 13.62
CA ARG A 100 6.01 3.72 13.87
C ARG A 100 5.27 4.85 13.15
N SER A 101 6.00 5.90 12.76
CA SER A 101 5.42 7.07 12.11
C SER A 101 5.30 6.87 10.60
N LEU A 102 4.19 7.36 10.03
CA LEU A 102 4.03 7.51 8.58
C LEU A 102 4.77 8.70 8.00
N GLN A 103 5.26 9.61 8.86
CA GLN A 103 5.97 10.82 8.45
C GLN A 103 7.46 10.59 8.18
N ARG A 104 7.93 9.33 8.23
CA ARG A 104 9.28 8.92 7.83
C ARG A 104 9.35 8.64 6.33
N ALA A 105 10.51 8.82 5.71
CA ALA A 105 10.86 8.46 4.34
C ALA A 105 9.80 8.91 3.32
N LEU A 106 9.50 10.21 3.31
CA LEU A 106 8.40 10.76 2.50
C LEU A 106 8.55 10.50 0.99
N ASP A 107 9.77 10.28 0.53
CA ASP A 107 10.12 9.99 -0.86
C ASP A 107 10.01 8.51 -1.26
N ARG A 108 9.89 7.59 -0.30
CA ARG A 108 9.85 6.14 -0.53
C ARG A 108 8.47 5.56 -0.21
N ARG A 109 8.20 4.36 -0.70
CA ARG A 109 7.02 3.58 -0.28
C ARG A 109 7.27 3.01 1.11
N LEU A 110 6.26 3.06 1.96
CA LEU A 110 6.25 2.37 3.25
C LEU A 110 5.24 1.23 3.23
N TYR A 111 5.56 0.14 3.90
CA TYR A 111 4.74 -1.05 4.05
C TYR A 111 4.47 -1.30 5.53
N LEU A 112 3.22 -1.61 5.87
CA LEU A 112 2.84 -1.96 7.23
C LEU A 112 3.19 -3.43 7.53
N LEU A 113 3.95 -3.64 8.59
CA LEU A 113 4.20 -4.94 9.20
C LEU A 113 3.65 -4.97 10.62
N LEU A 114 3.15 -6.14 11.00
CA LEU A 114 2.59 -6.42 12.30
C LEU A 114 3.42 -7.48 13.01
N PHE A 115 3.57 -7.35 14.33
CA PHE A 115 4.15 -8.37 15.17
C PHE A 115 3.05 -9.09 15.96
N GLY A 116 2.88 -10.37 15.70
CA GLY A 116 1.82 -11.16 16.32
C GLY A 116 1.82 -12.63 15.92
N THR A 117 0.83 -13.35 16.43
CA THR A 117 0.66 -14.78 16.18
C THR A 117 -0.13 -14.99 14.88
N THR A 118 0.51 -15.61 13.89
CA THR A 118 -0.11 -15.94 12.60
C THR A 118 -0.60 -17.37 12.55
N TYR A 119 -1.43 -17.66 11.54
CA TYR A 119 -1.88 -19.02 11.27
C TYR A 119 -0.70 -19.99 11.01
N GLY A 120 0.38 -19.51 10.40
CA GLY A 120 1.57 -20.30 10.07
C GLY A 120 2.75 -20.15 11.04
N ALA A 121 2.58 -19.51 12.20
CA ALA A 121 3.69 -19.31 13.14
C ALA A 121 4.09 -20.62 13.83
N PRO A 122 5.38 -20.99 13.87
CA PRO A 122 5.83 -22.15 14.63
C PRO A 122 5.59 -21.91 16.14
N ASP A 123 4.86 -22.82 16.78
CA ASP A 123 4.56 -22.82 18.22
C ASP A 123 3.83 -21.58 18.77
N GLY A 124 3.12 -20.82 17.91
CA GLY A 124 2.43 -19.60 18.35
C GLY A 124 3.39 -18.49 18.82
N LYS A 125 4.68 -18.56 18.43
CA LYS A 125 5.62 -17.48 18.64
C LYS A 125 5.23 -16.28 17.78
N PRO A 126 5.32 -15.05 18.29
CA PRO A 126 5.02 -13.88 17.49
C PRO A 126 6.09 -13.70 16.41
N VAL A 127 5.65 -13.57 15.16
CA VAL A 127 6.51 -13.35 13.98
C VAL A 127 6.02 -12.11 13.25
N TRP A 128 6.93 -11.42 12.57
CA TRP A 128 6.56 -10.32 11.67
C TRP A 128 5.75 -10.86 10.50
N HIS A 129 4.63 -10.21 10.20
CA HIS A 129 3.75 -10.62 9.11
C HIS A 129 2.92 -9.44 8.60
N PHE A 130 2.30 -9.63 7.45
CA PHE A 130 1.29 -8.71 6.91
C PHE A 130 -0.07 -8.98 7.56
N PRO A 131 -0.96 -7.96 7.68
CA PRO A 131 -2.34 -8.19 8.11
C PRO A 131 -2.97 -9.33 7.32
N GLU A 132 -3.33 -10.42 7.98
CA GLU A 132 -3.85 -11.62 7.33
C GLU A 132 -5.02 -12.23 8.10
N LYS A 133 -5.90 -12.92 7.36
CA LYS A 133 -7.06 -13.61 7.89
C LYS A 133 -7.29 -14.91 7.13
N VAL A 134 -7.58 -15.98 7.85
CA VAL A 134 -7.97 -17.26 7.26
C VAL A 134 -9.37 -17.10 6.67
N TYR A 135 -9.53 -17.49 5.41
CA TYR A 135 -10.81 -17.46 4.72
C TYR A 135 -11.77 -18.50 5.30
N GLY A 136 -13.00 -18.10 5.63
CA GLY A 136 -13.99 -19.02 6.17
C GLY A 136 -15.42 -18.60 5.87
N SER A 137 -15.86 -17.49 6.45
CA SER A 137 -17.28 -17.08 6.46
C SER A 137 -17.61 -15.92 5.52
N GLU A 138 -16.61 -15.30 4.88
CA GLU A 138 -16.81 -14.12 4.04
C GLU A 138 -17.27 -14.46 2.61
N GLU A 139 -18.02 -13.55 1.99
CA GLU A 139 -18.54 -13.74 0.63
C GLU A 139 -17.45 -13.74 -0.46
N THR A 140 -16.40 -12.94 -0.27
CA THR A 140 -15.31 -12.81 -1.24
C THR A 140 -13.97 -12.72 -0.54
N LEU A 141 -12.92 -13.15 -1.22
CA LEU A 141 -11.56 -13.10 -0.68
C LEU A 141 -11.09 -11.66 -0.43
N ARG A 142 -11.56 -10.69 -1.25
CA ARG A 142 -11.34 -9.26 -1.03
C ARG A 142 -11.97 -8.79 0.29
N LYS A 143 -13.25 -9.12 0.54
CA LYS A 143 -13.93 -8.76 1.81
C LYS A 143 -13.23 -9.38 3.03
N CYS A 144 -12.70 -10.60 2.88
CA CYS A 144 -11.88 -11.23 3.92
C CYS A 144 -10.61 -10.40 4.21
N ALA A 145 -9.95 -9.91 3.16
CA ALA A 145 -8.79 -9.04 3.26
C ALA A 145 -9.13 -7.67 3.87
N GLU A 146 -10.25 -7.05 3.47
CA GLU A 146 -10.78 -5.81 4.05
C GLU A 146 -11.03 -5.98 5.55
N SER A 147 -11.72 -7.05 5.95
CA SER A 147 -11.96 -7.39 7.35
C SER A 147 -10.67 -7.66 8.14
N ALA A 148 -9.64 -8.25 7.50
CA ALA A 148 -8.34 -8.44 8.12
C ALA A 148 -7.71 -7.09 8.48
N LEU A 149 -7.70 -6.14 7.53
CA LEU A 149 -7.16 -4.80 7.74
C LEU A 149 -7.99 -4.00 8.75
N GLU A 150 -9.32 -4.10 8.67
CA GLU A 150 -10.25 -3.46 9.62
C GLU A 150 -10.04 -3.98 11.04
N SER A 151 -9.74 -5.27 11.21
CA SER A 151 -9.48 -5.83 12.53
C SER A 151 -8.25 -5.23 13.23
N VAL A 152 -7.31 -4.72 12.45
CA VAL A 152 -6.03 -4.16 12.87
C VAL A 152 -6.11 -2.64 13.02
N ILE A 153 -6.67 -1.94 12.03
CA ILE A 153 -6.70 -0.46 11.99
C ILE A 153 -8.01 0.10 12.57
N GLY A 154 -9.06 -0.70 12.65
CA GLY A 154 -10.38 -0.29 13.12
C GLY A 154 -11.21 0.41 12.03
N ASP A 155 -10.68 1.50 11.45
CA ASP A 155 -11.38 2.29 10.44
C ASP A 155 -10.73 2.18 9.05
N LEU A 156 -11.53 1.81 8.05
CA LEU A 156 -11.13 1.67 6.65
C LEU A 156 -11.42 2.93 5.81
N SER A 157 -12.00 3.99 6.38
CA SER A 157 -12.44 5.21 5.67
C SER A 157 -11.36 5.85 4.78
N HIS A 158 -10.10 5.77 5.21
CA HIS A 158 -8.96 6.37 4.50
C HIS A 158 -8.06 5.36 3.79
N THR A 159 -8.59 4.16 3.53
CA THR A 159 -7.89 3.08 2.85
C THR A 159 -8.52 2.80 1.49
N TYR A 160 -7.70 2.37 0.53
CA TYR A 160 -8.17 2.00 -0.80
C TYR A 160 -7.60 0.66 -1.26
N PHE A 161 -8.49 -0.31 -1.46
CA PHE A 161 -8.13 -1.61 -2.00
C PHE A 161 -8.06 -1.60 -3.53
N VAL A 162 -6.91 -1.98 -4.06
CA VAL A 162 -6.62 -1.97 -5.50
C VAL A 162 -7.18 -3.24 -6.13
N GLY A 163 -8.41 -3.15 -6.62
CA GLY A 163 -9.07 -4.21 -7.39
C GLY A 163 -9.60 -5.38 -6.56
N ASN A 164 -10.29 -6.31 -7.24
CA ASN A 164 -10.90 -7.49 -6.62
C ASN A 164 -10.03 -8.76 -6.72
N ALA A 165 -9.06 -8.76 -7.62
CA ALA A 165 -8.17 -9.90 -7.82
C ALA A 165 -6.97 -9.81 -6.88
N PRO A 166 -6.53 -10.93 -6.29
CA PRO A 166 -5.25 -10.97 -5.62
C PRO A 166 -4.15 -10.71 -6.64
N PHE A 167 -3.14 -9.94 -6.27
CA PHE A 167 -2.06 -9.57 -7.18
C PHE A 167 -0.86 -10.53 -7.09
N ALA A 168 -0.76 -11.30 -6.01
CA ALA A 168 0.23 -12.36 -5.85
C ALA A 168 -0.34 -13.51 -5.00
N HIS A 169 0.26 -14.70 -5.11
CA HIS A 169 -0.04 -15.84 -4.25
C HIS A 169 1.24 -16.56 -3.85
N MET A 170 1.24 -17.18 -2.67
CA MET A 170 2.33 -17.98 -2.14
C MET A 170 1.74 -19.25 -1.52
N VAL A 171 2.31 -20.39 -1.89
CA VAL A 171 1.96 -21.69 -1.27
C VAL A 171 2.97 -21.95 -0.17
N ILE A 172 2.50 -21.99 1.07
CA ILE A 172 3.35 -22.31 2.22
C ILE A 172 3.13 -23.78 2.53
N GLN A 173 4.19 -24.56 2.31
CA GLN A 173 4.21 -25.98 2.62
C GLN A 173 4.50 -26.19 4.12
N PRO A 174 3.99 -27.28 4.73
CA PRO A 174 4.33 -27.64 6.09
C PRO A 174 5.84 -27.84 6.19
N THR A 175 6.50 -27.12 7.09
CA THR A 175 7.89 -27.43 7.42
C THR A 175 7.90 -28.70 8.29
N GLU A 176 8.81 -29.63 8.03
CA GLU A 176 8.90 -30.94 8.72
C GLU A 176 8.95 -30.84 10.26
N ASN A 177 9.28 -29.66 10.81
CA ASN A 177 9.38 -29.39 12.24
C ASN A 177 8.03 -29.20 12.97
N VAL A 178 6.90 -29.04 12.27
CA VAL A 178 5.57 -28.94 12.91
C VAL A 178 4.53 -29.76 12.12
N PRO A 179 4.31 -31.04 12.48
CA PRO A 179 3.50 -31.98 11.71
C PRO A 179 2.01 -31.65 11.61
N ASP A 180 1.50 -30.70 12.42
CA ASP A 180 0.08 -30.33 12.49
C ASP A 180 -0.31 -29.07 11.69
N LEU A 181 0.63 -28.43 10.99
CA LEU A 181 0.34 -27.25 10.16
C LEU A 181 -0.05 -27.70 8.74
N PRO A 182 -1.34 -27.68 8.35
CA PRO A 182 -1.72 -28.02 6.98
C PRO A 182 -1.17 -26.97 6.00
N SER A 183 -0.78 -27.43 4.81
CA SER A 183 -0.39 -26.54 3.70
C SER A 183 -1.46 -25.48 3.48
N PHE A 184 -1.06 -24.22 3.32
CA PHE A 184 -2.01 -23.15 3.08
C PHE A 184 -1.56 -22.23 1.95
N LYS A 185 -2.53 -21.66 1.27
CA LYS A 185 -2.34 -20.73 0.15
C LYS A 185 -2.60 -19.32 0.63
N ARG A 186 -1.56 -18.49 0.65
CA ARG A 186 -1.64 -17.08 0.99
C ARG A 186 -1.83 -16.27 -0.29
N PHE A 187 -2.92 -15.52 -0.36
CA PHE A 187 -3.20 -14.57 -1.43
C PHE A 187 -2.94 -13.15 -0.93
N PHE A 188 -2.26 -12.34 -1.73
CA PHE A 188 -1.93 -10.96 -1.40
C PHE A 188 -2.88 -10.00 -2.10
N PHE A 189 -3.45 -9.08 -1.33
CA PHE A 189 -4.25 -7.94 -1.78
C PHE A 189 -3.51 -6.66 -1.51
N LYS A 190 -3.61 -5.70 -2.42
CA LYS A 190 -2.93 -4.43 -2.32
C LYS A 190 -3.88 -3.38 -1.78
N SER A 191 -3.47 -2.66 -0.74
CA SER A 191 -4.24 -1.56 -0.16
C SER A 191 -3.36 -0.33 0.04
N GLN A 192 -3.92 0.86 -0.15
CA GLN A 192 -3.21 2.13 -0.14
C GLN A 192 -3.76 3.10 0.91
N VAL A 193 -2.85 3.85 1.52
CA VAL A 193 -3.17 5.01 2.39
C VAL A 193 -3.50 6.22 1.52
N ILE A 194 -4.65 6.86 1.73
CA ILE A 194 -5.06 8.05 0.95
C ILE A 194 -4.80 9.37 1.68
N ALA A 195 -5.25 9.53 2.93
CA ALA A 195 -5.39 10.87 3.52
C ALA A 195 -5.05 10.97 5.00
N THR A 196 -4.48 9.93 5.62
CA THR A 196 -4.27 9.90 7.07
C THR A 196 -2.79 9.88 7.42
N ASN A 197 -2.43 10.69 8.42
CA ASN A 197 -1.06 10.79 8.92
C ASN A 197 -0.76 9.81 10.05
N LYS A 198 -1.80 9.25 10.69
CA LYS A 198 -1.70 8.35 11.85
C LYS A 198 -2.78 7.28 11.80
N TYR A 199 -2.40 6.02 12.00
CA TYR A 199 -3.34 4.93 12.26
C TYR A 199 -3.10 4.41 13.66
N ASP A 200 -4.17 4.28 14.44
CA ASP A 200 -4.12 3.61 15.72
C ASP A 200 -4.24 2.10 15.47
N VAL A 201 -3.08 1.45 15.33
CA VAL A 201 -3.02 0.00 15.12
C VAL A 201 -3.39 -0.71 16.43
N GLY A 202 -4.60 -1.26 16.47
CA GLY A 202 -5.11 -2.07 17.58
C GLY A 202 -4.79 -3.56 17.43
N LYS A 203 -4.87 -4.30 18.55
CA LYS A 203 -4.77 -5.78 18.64
C LYS A 203 -3.44 -6.44 18.25
N CYS A 204 -2.40 -5.69 17.90
CA CYS A 204 -1.05 -6.23 17.67
C CYS A 204 -0.10 -5.88 18.81
N LYS A 205 0.93 -6.71 19.04
CA LYS A 205 1.95 -6.44 20.06
C LYS A 205 2.84 -5.26 19.66
N ASP A 206 3.16 -5.19 18.37
CA ASP A 206 3.93 -4.10 17.78
C ASP A 206 3.57 -3.94 16.30
N HIS A 207 3.85 -2.76 15.75
CA HIS A 207 3.67 -2.47 14.33
C HIS A 207 4.79 -1.56 13.84
N VAL A 208 5.16 -1.73 12.57
CA VAL A 208 6.30 -1.02 11.97
C VAL A 208 5.97 -0.69 10.52
N TRP A 209 6.37 0.51 10.10
CA TRP A 209 6.36 0.97 8.72
C TRP A 209 7.77 0.86 8.14
N VAL A 210 7.93 -0.07 7.20
CA VAL A 210 9.23 -0.41 6.61
C VAL A 210 9.31 0.02 5.16
N THR A 211 10.51 0.39 4.74
CA THR A 211 10.83 0.57 3.31
C THR A 211 11.03 -0.78 2.63
N LYS A 212 11.10 -0.80 1.29
CA LYS A 212 11.40 -2.02 0.53
C LYS A 212 12.72 -2.66 0.95
N ASP A 213 13.75 -1.85 1.18
CA ASP A 213 15.09 -2.33 1.54
C ASP A 213 15.07 -3.02 2.92
N GLU A 214 14.41 -2.39 3.90
CA GLU A 214 14.24 -2.96 5.24
C GLU A 214 13.34 -4.20 5.24
N LEU A 215 12.36 -4.28 4.35
CA LEU A 215 11.45 -5.42 4.26
C LEU A 215 12.19 -6.74 4.00
N VAL A 216 13.29 -6.69 3.24
CA VAL A 216 14.14 -7.87 2.95
C VAL A 216 14.84 -8.38 4.20
N GLU A 217 15.16 -7.51 5.16
CA GLU A 217 15.78 -7.90 6.44
C GLU A 217 14.82 -8.71 7.31
N TYR A 218 13.52 -8.39 7.27
CA TYR A 218 12.49 -9.11 8.04
C TYR A 218 12.11 -10.46 7.42
N PHE A 219 12.21 -10.60 6.09
CA PHE A 219 11.79 -11.80 5.35
C PHE A 219 12.89 -12.27 4.39
N PRO A 220 14.02 -12.80 4.89
CA PRO A 220 15.14 -13.20 4.04
C PRO A 220 14.76 -14.37 3.11
N GLU A 221 13.98 -15.34 3.60
CA GLU A 221 13.58 -16.52 2.82
C GLU A 221 12.62 -16.18 1.68
N GLN A 222 11.78 -15.16 1.85
CA GLN A 222 10.78 -14.74 0.87
C GLN A 222 11.20 -13.48 0.08
N ALA A 223 12.45 -13.02 0.25
CA ALA A 223 12.94 -11.77 -0.31
C ALA A 223 12.81 -11.68 -1.84
N GLU A 224 13.16 -12.75 -2.56
CA GLU A 224 13.04 -12.78 -4.03
C GLU A 224 11.59 -12.62 -4.51
N PHE A 225 10.66 -13.26 -3.80
CA PHE A 225 9.23 -13.15 -4.11
C PHE A 225 8.72 -11.74 -3.82
N LEU A 226 9.05 -11.18 -2.66
CA LEU A 226 8.67 -9.82 -2.29
C LEU A 226 9.25 -8.78 -3.25
N ASN A 227 10.47 -8.98 -3.74
CA ASN A 227 11.11 -8.11 -4.73
C ASN A 227 10.40 -8.10 -6.09
N LYS A 228 9.82 -9.24 -6.51
CA LYS A 228 8.97 -9.32 -7.71
C LYS A 228 7.60 -8.69 -7.48
N MET A 229 7.07 -8.84 -6.27
CA MET A 229 5.75 -8.35 -5.87
C MET A 229 5.71 -6.83 -5.69
N ILE A 230 6.82 -6.23 -5.23
CA ILE A 230 6.89 -4.84 -4.79
C ILE A 230 7.78 -4.01 -5.71
N ILE A 231 7.19 -2.96 -6.27
CA ILE A 231 7.88 -1.99 -7.13
C ILE A 231 8.62 -0.97 -6.24
N GLY A 232 9.92 -0.79 -6.52
CA GLY A 232 10.78 0.23 -5.90
C GLY A 232 10.71 1.56 -6.63
#